data_AF-A0A9P4DRQ0-F1
#
_entry.id   AF-A0A9P4DRQ0-F1
#
_cell.length_a   1.000
_cell.length_b   1.000
_cell.length_c   1.000
_cell.angle_alpha   90.00
_cell.angle_beta   90.00
_cell.angle_gamma   90.00
#
_symmetry.space_group_name_H-M   'P 1'
#
loop_
_entity.id
_entity.type
_entity.pdbx_description
1 polymer ?
#
loop_
_entity_poly.entity_id
_entity_poly.type
_entity_poly.pdbx_seq_one_letter_code
_entity_poly.pdbx_strand_id
1 'polypeptide(L)'
;MKIPFLLLCLACGAMAAPSAKKQPDAAKPLPPLEKATISIDGHPESVAADDEGNIYFTSIGSKLTPTEEDKDGYLGIIPYGSTEPKKITDVDTLNAPKGLLYKDGFLYCTDISMVYKIDAKTGAIEGYVDLASSRMKFLNDLAFINGRLMVSSTDTDQIFYVDTESKSYGELVTKQPIHKPNGLAWDPERKVIYVCEYATDEKGKPSGRLLSVNPISREVTELSRERGQYDGLAYRDGALYYSDWSQDKKPEAIRRLDLKTGRSAPAATGPIEGTADFILYGPMIVAPGMTEKKIHIMPIGGKK
;
A
#
# COMPACT_ATOMS: atom_id res chain seq x y z
N MET A 1 -31.92 -31.84 65.52
CA MET A 1 -31.40 -31.35 64.23
C MET A 1 -32.38 -30.28 63.72
N LYS A 2 -32.18 -29.00 64.05
CA LYS A 2 -31.50 -27.95 63.24
C LYS A 2 -31.92 -27.98 61.76
N ILE A 3 -32.58 -26.92 61.30
CA ILE A 3 -32.16 -26.03 60.20
C ILE A 3 -32.92 -24.69 60.37
N PRO A 4 -32.22 -23.53 60.42
CA PRO A 4 -32.85 -22.21 60.50
C PRO A 4 -33.25 -21.71 59.11
N PHE A 5 -34.32 -20.90 59.08
CA PHE A 5 -34.79 -20.18 57.90
C PHE A 5 -33.75 -19.11 57.51
N LEU A 6 -33.08 -19.28 56.37
CA LEU A 6 -32.15 -18.29 55.82
C LEU A 6 -32.94 -17.34 54.90
N LEU A 7 -33.05 -16.09 55.33
CA LEU A 7 -33.62 -14.99 54.54
C LEU A 7 -32.63 -14.66 53.40
N LEU A 8 -33.02 -14.92 52.15
CA LEU A 8 -32.21 -14.59 50.98
C LEU A 8 -32.47 -13.13 50.58
N CYS A 9 -31.58 -12.22 51.00
CA CYS A 9 -31.56 -10.84 50.50
C CYS A 9 -31.12 -10.85 49.03
N LEU A 10 -32.04 -10.57 48.10
CA LEU A 10 -31.67 -10.20 46.73
C LEU A 10 -31.02 -8.81 46.75
N ALA A 11 -29.70 -8.77 46.66
CA ALA A 11 -28.97 -7.55 46.33
C ALA A 11 -29.13 -7.27 44.83
N CYS A 12 -29.91 -6.23 44.50
CA CYS A 12 -30.02 -5.70 43.14
C CYS A 12 -28.69 -5.02 42.79
N GLY A 13 -27.78 -5.74 42.13
CA GLY A 13 -26.57 -5.16 41.56
C GLY A 13 -26.92 -4.24 40.40
N ALA A 14 -26.79 -2.93 40.58
CA ALA A 14 -26.87 -1.96 39.50
C ALA A 14 -25.71 -2.21 38.52
N MET A 15 -26.02 -2.78 37.35
CA MET A 15 -25.06 -2.87 36.26
C MET A 15 -24.82 -1.46 35.70
N ALA A 16 -23.59 -0.97 35.86
CA ALA A 16 -23.13 0.23 35.21
C ALA A 16 -23.20 0.05 33.69
N ALA A 17 -23.88 0.97 33.00
CA ALA A 17 -23.97 0.98 31.55
C ALA A 17 -22.56 1.13 30.94
N PRO A 18 -22.24 0.37 29.87
CA PRO A 18 -20.96 0.51 29.19
C PRO A 18 -20.83 1.91 28.59
N SER A 19 -19.73 2.60 28.92
CA SER A 19 -19.36 3.89 28.36
C SER A 19 -19.35 3.80 26.82
N ALA A 20 -20.17 4.65 26.18
CA ALA A 20 -20.22 4.75 24.73
C ALA A 20 -18.85 5.20 24.22
N LYS A 21 -18.13 4.31 23.53
CA LYS A 21 -16.92 4.68 22.79
C LYS A 21 -17.31 5.74 21.77
N LYS A 22 -16.71 6.94 21.86
CA LYS A 22 -16.80 7.97 20.83
C LYS A 22 -16.49 7.33 19.48
N GLN A 23 -17.42 7.44 18.54
CA GLN A 23 -17.19 7.09 17.15
C GLN A 23 -16.01 7.93 16.66
N PRO A 24 -15.03 7.35 15.92
CA PRO A 24 -13.95 8.12 15.33
C PRO A 24 -14.54 9.25 14.48
N ASP A 25 -13.99 10.46 14.62
CA ASP A 25 -14.41 11.60 13.80
C ASP A 25 -14.26 11.23 12.31
N ALA A 26 -15.24 11.64 11.49
CA ALA A 26 -15.16 11.44 10.05
C ALA A 26 -13.88 12.14 9.53
N ALA A 27 -13.06 11.41 8.78
CA ALA A 27 -11.86 11.97 8.17
C ALA A 27 -12.23 13.20 7.34
N LYS A 28 -11.44 14.27 7.46
CA LYS A 28 -11.67 15.49 6.69
C LYS A 28 -11.53 15.16 5.19
N PRO A 29 -12.35 15.76 4.32
CA PRO A 29 -12.18 15.59 2.88
C PRO A 29 -10.78 16.08 2.44
N LEU A 30 -10.11 15.30 1.58
CA LEU A 30 -8.84 15.71 0.99
C LEU A 30 -9.00 16.99 0.13
N PRO A 31 -8.04 17.93 0.16
CA PRO A 31 -8.04 19.11 -0.72
C PRO A 31 -8.11 18.70 -2.21
N PRO A 32 -8.79 19.43 -3.11
CA PRO A 32 -8.89 19.00 -4.52
C PRO A 32 -7.55 19.11 -5.26
N LEU A 33 -7.26 18.17 -6.17
CA LEU A 33 -6.13 18.22 -7.10
C LEU A 33 -6.59 18.53 -8.54
N GLU A 34 -5.78 19.30 -9.26
CA GLU A 34 -5.96 19.51 -10.69
C GLU A 34 -5.30 18.40 -11.50
N LYS A 35 -5.82 18.14 -12.71
CA LYS A 35 -5.18 17.21 -13.64
C LYS A 35 -3.80 17.75 -14.02
N ALA A 36 -2.77 16.94 -13.86
CA ALA A 36 -1.39 17.32 -14.15
C ALA A 36 -0.53 16.12 -14.51
N THR A 37 0.62 16.40 -15.13
CA THR A 37 1.74 15.48 -15.25
C THR A 37 2.98 16.23 -14.79
N ILE A 38 3.66 15.71 -13.77
CA ILE A 38 4.77 16.37 -13.10
C ILE A 38 6.03 15.57 -13.37
N SER A 39 7.05 16.20 -13.95
CA SER A 39 8.35 15.57 -14.22
C SER A 39 9.13 15.35 -12.93
N ILE A 40 9.75 14.18 -12.82
CA ILE A 40 10.55 13.77 -11.67
C ILE A 40 11.98 13.51 -12.13
N ASP A 41 12.97 13.88 -11.32
CA ASP A 41 14.36 13.49 -11.56
C ASP A 41 14.56 12.01 -11.16
N GLY A 42 14.83 11.12 -12.11
CA GLY A 42 14.87 9.67 -11.87
C GLY A 42 13.53 8.97 -12.09
N HIS A 43 13.39 7.76 -11.54
CA HIS A 43 12.28 6.86 -11.83
C HIS A 43 11.34 6.73 -10.61
N PRO A 44 10.23 7.51 -10.55
CA PRO A 44 9.32 7.48 -9.42
C PRO A 44 8.58 6.14 -9.34
N GLU A 45 8.53 5.50 -8.18
CA GLU A 45 8.03 4.12 -8.01
C GLU A 45 6.72 4.06 -7.22
N SER A 46 6.64 4.75 -6.08
CA SER A 46 5.45 4.79 -5.21
C SER A 46 5.05 6.21 -4.86
N VAL A 47 3.79 6.38 -4.46
CA VAL A 47 3.23 7.68 -4.03
C VAL A 47 2.37 7.53 -2.78
N ALA A 48 2.37 8.56 -1.94
CA ALA A 48 1.48 8.69 -0.79
C ALA A 48 0.97 10.14 -0.69
N ALA A 49 -0.08 10.38 0.09
CA ALA A 49 -0.57 11.72 0.37
C ALA A 49 -0.85 11.91 1.86
N ASP A 50 -0.67 13.13 2.33
CA ASP A 50 -1.14 13.56 3.65
C ASP A 50 -2.52 14.23 3.59
N ASP A 51 -3.04 14.59 4.76
CA ASP A 51 -4.33 15.27 4.93
C ASP A 51 -4.29 16.74 4.46
N GLU A 52 -3.10 17.31 4.24
CA GLU A 52 -2.89 18.67 3.72
C GLU A 52 -2.85 18.70 2.18
N GLY A 53 -2.85 17.52 1.55
CA GLY A 53 -2.81 17.36 0.10
C GLY A 53 -1.40 17.40 -0.49
N ASN A 54 -0.36 17.31 0.33
CA ASN A 54 0.99 17.10 -0.17
C ASN A 54 1.11 15.67 -0.71
N ILE A 55 1.74 15.54 -1.88
CA ILE A 55 2.03 14.24 -2.48
C ILE A 55 3.48 13.90 -2.21
N TYR A 56 3.72 12.76 -1.57
CA TYR A 56 5.03 12.18 -1.38
C TYR A 56 5.29 11.10 -2.42
N PHE A 57 6.54 10.88 -2.77
CA PHE A 57 6.92 9.83 -3.70
C PHE A 57 8.29 9.25 -3.40
N THR A 58 8.51 8.01 -3.81
CA THR A 58 9.83 7.38 -3.89
C THR A 58 10.32 7.41 -5.33
N SER A 59 11.64 7.49 -5.50
CA SER A 59 12.32 7.30 -6.78
C SER A 59 13.41 6.27 -6.58
N ILE A 60 13.44 5.24 -7.44
CA ILE A 60 14.46 4.18 -7.39
C ILE A 60 15.82 4.63 -7.94
N GLY A 61 15.96 5.90 -8.30
CA GLY A 61 17.22 6.45 -8.81
C GLY A 61 17.19 6.88 -10.26
N SER A 62 18.40 7.12 -10.78
CA SER A 62 18.63 7.66 -12.12
C SER A 62 18.40 6.65 -13.24
N LYS A 63 18.61 5.36 -12.94
CA LYS A 63 18.44 4.21 -13.81
C LYS A 63 17.24 3.37 -13.38
N LEU A 64 16.64 2.67 -14.33
CA LEU A 64 15.52 1.75 -14.08
C LEU A 64 16.05 0.40 -13.58
N THR A 65 16.67 0.39 -12.41
CA THR A 65 17.36 -0.76 -11.81
C THR A 65 16.83 -1.02 -10.40
N PRO A 66 15.72 -1.77 -10.25
CA PRO A 66 14.96 -1.79 -9.01
C PRO A 66 15.62 -2.61 -7.88
N THR A 67 16.77 -3.24 -8.09
CA THR A 67 17.47 -4.05 -7.08
C THR A 67 18.88 -3.57 -6.78
N GLU A 68 19.31 -2.46 -7.38
CA GLU A 68 20.67 -1.97 -7.19
C GLU A 68 20.82 -1.25 -5.85
N GLU A 69 22.00 -1.40 -5.25
CA GLU A 69 22.39 -0.77 -3.99
C GLU A 69 23.45 0.31 -4.25
N ASP A 70 23.11 1.28 -5.09
CA ASP A 70 24.00 2.36 -5.56
C ASP A 70 23.76 3.71 -4.88
N LYS A 71 22.82 3.76 -3.95
CA LYS A 71 22.50 4.91 -3.09
C LYS A 71 21.99 6.17 -3.82
N ASP A 72 21.48 6.03 -5.04
CA ASP A 72 20.95 7.16 -5.81
C ASP A 72 19.42 7.33 -5.68
N GLY A 73 18.74 6.40 -5.01
CA GLY A 73 17.33 6.48 -4.65
C GLY A 73 17.02 7.59 -3.63
N TYR A 74 15.76 8.06 -3.64
CA TYR A 74 15.34 9.12 -2.73
C TYR A 74 13.83 9.20 -2.50
N LEU A 75 13.42 9.90 -1.44
CA LEU A 75 12.03 10.36 -1.27
C LEU A 75 11.92 11.84 -1.64
N GLY A 76 10.82 12.19 -2.30
CA GLY A 76 10.45 13.56 -2.59
C GLY A 76 9.04 13.92 -2.17
N ILE A 77 8.74 15.20 -2.23
CA ILE A 77 7.44 15.81 -1.96
C ILE A 77 7.08 16.76 -3.09
N ILE A 78 5.81 16.78 -3.46
CA ILE A 78 5.15 17.80 -4.28
C ILE A 78 4.17 18.48 -3.33
N PRO A 79 4.48 19.70 -2.85
CA PRO A 79 3.59 20.43 -1.95
C PRO A 79 2.24 20.68 -2.59
N TYR A 80 1.18 20.73 -1.77
CA TYR A 80 -0.16 21.06 -2.27
C TYR A 80 -0.15 22.37 -3.08
N GLY A 81 -0.78 22.34 -4.27
CA GLY A 81 -0.83 23.48 -5.18
C GLY A 81 0.47 23.79 -5.93
N SER A 82 1.50 22.95 -5.79
CA SER A 82 2.77 23.05 -6.51
C SER A 82 2.85 22.02 -7.63
N THR A 83 3.58 22.35 -8.70
CA THR A 83 4.05 21.39 -9.71
C THR A 83 5.55 21.15 -9.61
N GLU A 84 6.21 21.71 -8.59
CA GLU A 84 7.65 21.63 -8.38
C GLU A 84 7.96 20.59 -7.28
N PRO A 85 8.52 19.43 -7.63
CA PRO A 85 8.97 18.42 -6.67
C PRO A 85 10.20 18.89 -5.89
N LYS A 86 10.35 18.40 -4.66
CA LYS A 86 11.53 18.62 -3.81
C LYS A 86 11.96 17.31 -3.20
N LYS A 87 13.27 17.03 -3.19
CA LYS A 87 13.84 15.91 -2.43
C LYS A 87 13.77 16.23 -0.93
N ILE A 88 13.41 15.25 -0.10
CA ILE A 88 13.31 15.42 1.36
C ILE A 88 14.33 14.61 2.15
N THR A 89 14.88 13.53 1.58
CA THR A 89 15.95 12.75 2.23
C THR A 89 17.33 13.25 1.83
N ASP A 90 18.34 12.95 2.65
CA ASP A 90 19.73 13.21 2.31
C ASP A 90 20.18 12.42 1.07
N VAL A 91 21.25 12.90 0.45
CA VAL A 91 21.98 12.17 -0.60
C VAL A 91 22.64 10.94 0.05
N ASP A 92 22.68 9.81 -0.63
CA ASP A 92 23.33 8.55 -0.21
C ASP A 92 22.65 7.72 0.89
N THR A 93 21.38 8.00 1.23
CA THR A 93 20.67 7.26 2.28
C THR A 93 19.93 6.02 1.75
N LEU A 94 19.27 6.14 0.60
CA LEU A 94 18.38 5.11 0.06
C LEU A 94 18.92 4.56 -1.24
N ASN A 95 18.71 3.27 -1.48
CA ASN A 95 19.18 2.57 -2.65
C ASN A 95 18.15 2.63 -3.79
N ALA A 96 17.08 1.84 -3.69
CA ALA A 96 16.01 1.77 -4.66
C ALA A 96 14.65 1.70 -3.93
N PRO A 97 14.25 2.80 -3.24
CA PRO A 97 13.05 2.81 -2.42
C PRO A 97 11.79 2.55 -3.25
N LYS A 98 10.83 1.81 -2.67
CA LYS A 98 9.61 1.35 -3.34
C LYS A 98 8.36 1.84 -2.63
N GLY A 99 7.53 0.91 -2.13
CA GLY A 99 6.29 1.18 -1.44
C GLY A 99 6.43 2.26 -0.38
N LEU A 100 5.49 3.20 -0.43
CA LEU A 100 5.44 4.39 0.39
C LEU A 100 4.07 4.53 1.05
N LEU A 101 4.06 4.73 2.36
CA LEU A 101 2.84 4.89 3.13
C LEU A 101 2.96 6.08 4.07
N TYR A 102 2.04 7.04 3.96
CA TYR A 102 1.92 8.13 4.92
C TYR A 102 1.00 7.74 6.08
N LYS A 103 1.44 8.01 7.31
CA LYS A 103 0.62 7.85 8.51
C LYS A 103 1.12 8.72 9.67
N ASP A 104 0.21 9.49 10.25
CA ASP A 104 0.41 10.25 11.51
C ASP A 104 1.69 11.10 11.52
N GLY A 105 1.99 11.77 10.39
CA GLY A 105 3.18 12.60 10.21
C GLY A 105 4.45 11.86 9.79
N PHE A 106 4.39 10.54 9.61
CA PHE A 106 5.51 9.71 9.18
C PHE A 106 5.27 9.11 7.80
N LEU A 107 6.36 8.93 7.06
CA LEU A 107 6.44 8.11 5.87
C LEU A 107 7.09 6.78 6.25
N TYR A 108 6.46 5.69 5.85
CA TYR A 108 7.04 4.36 5.89
C TYR A 108 7.43 3.97 4.48
N CYS A 109 8.65 3.48 4.32
CA CYS A 109 9.23 3.21 3.01
C CYS A 109 9.93 1.86 3.01
N THR A 110 9.70 1.03 1.99
CA THR A 110 10.55 -0.12 1.72
C THR A 110 11.74 0.29 0.86
N ASP A 111 12.88 -0.34 1.07
CA ASP A 111 14.08 -0.15 0.26
C ASP A 111 14.95 -1.41 0.32
N ILE A 112 14.96 -2.19 -0.77
CA ILE A 112 15.65 -3.49 -0.86
C ILE A 112 15.19 -4.48 0.23
N SER A 113 15.87 -4.51 1.38
CA SER A 113 15.58 -5.36 2.53
C SER A 113 15.15 -4.57 3.77
N MET A 114 15.08 -3.24 3.65
CA MET A 114 14.86 -2.32 4.75
C MET A 114 13.42 -1.80 4.73
N VAL A 115 12.88 -1.57 5.93
CA VAL A 115 11.68 -0.76 6.15
C VAL A 115 12.08 0.43 7.00
N TYR A 116 11.93 1.64 6.46
CA TYR A 116 12.26 2.88 7.15
C TYR A 116 11.00 3.55 7.69
N LYS A 117 11.15 4.25 8.82
CA LYS A 117 10.21 5.24 9.35
C LYS A 117 10.89 6.61 9.26
N ILE A 118 10.27 7.52 8.52
CA ILE A 118 10.84 8.81 8.14
C ILE A 118 9.88 9.92 8.58
N ASP A 119 10.37 10.94 9.29
CA ASP A 119 9.57 12.12 9.60
C ASP A 119 9.22 12.85 8.28
N ALA A 120 7.93 12.99 7.97
CA ALA A 120 7.48 13.47 6.66
C ALA A 120 7.80 14.95 6.42
N LYS A 121 8.08 15.72 7.49
CA LYS A 121 8.36 17.16 7.41
C LYS A 121 9.84 17.44 7.18
N THR A 122 10.70 16.67 7.84
CA THR A 122 12.14 16.88 7.87
C THR A 122 12.90 15.90 6.98
N GLY A 123 12.29 14.76 6.62
CA GLY A 123 12.94 13.66 5.90
C GLY A 123 13.94 12.86 6.75
N ALA A 124 14.00 13.11 8.06
CA ALA A 124 14.88 12.39 8.96
C ALA A 124 14.41 10.94 9.17
N ILE A 125 15.32 9.97 9.08
CA ILE A 125 15.05 8.58 9.46
C ILE A 125 15.01 8.49 10.98
N GLU A 126 13.84 8.14 11.53
CA GLU A 126 13.64 7.98 12.98
C GLU A 126 13.73 6.51 13.42
N GLY A 127 13.54 5.58 12.49
CA GLY A 127 13.55 4.16 12.78
C GLY A 127 13.70 3.33 11.52
N TYR A 128 14.13 2.09 11.70
CA TYR A 128 14.20 1.11 10.63
C TYR A 128 14.14 -0.32 11.16
N VAL A 129 13.75 -1.24 10.27
CA VAL A 129 13.87 -2.69 10.46
C VAL A 129 14.61 -3.26 9.26
N ASP A 130 15.62 -4.08 9.53
CA ASP A 130 16.38 -4.80 8.50
C ASP A 130 15.91 -6.25 8.44
N LEU A 131 15.41 -6.65 7.27
CA LEU A 131 14.91 -8.00 7.01
C LEU A 131 15.94 -8.86 6.24
N ALA A 132 17.14 -8.36 5.95
CA ALA A 132 18.15 -9.06 5.14
C ALA A 132 18.53 -10.45 5.69
N SER A 133 18.47 -10.63 7.02
CA SER A 133 18.75 -11.93 7.67
C SER A 133 17.78 -13.05 7.24
N SER A 134 16.62 -12.69 6.69
CA SER A 134 15.62 -13.59 6.13
C SER A 134 15.71 -13.71 4.59
N ARG A 135 16.83 -13.25 3.99
CA ARG A 135 17.18 -13.31 2.56
C ARG A 135 16.39 -12.38 1.64
N MET A 136 15.55 -11.48 2.16
CA MET A 136 14.84 -10.52 1.32
C MET A 136 15.81 -9.53 0.69
N LYS A 137 15.54 -9.23 -0.58
CA LYS A 137 16.20 -8.18 -1.38
C LYS A 137 15.19 -7.39 -2.20
N PHE A 138 13.91 -7.75 -2.14
CA PHE A 138 12.87 -7.15 -2.96
C PHE A 138 11.58 -6.98 -2.16
N LEU A 139 11.68 -6.24 -1.04
CA LEU A 139 10.50 -5.69 -0.38
C LEU A 139 9.81 -4.68 -1.30
N ASN A 140 8.49 -4.67 -1.30
CA ASN A 140 7.70 -3.84 -2.20
C ASN A 140 6.67 -3.00 -1.42
N ASP A 141 5.39 -3.33 -1.44
CA ASP A 141 4.34 -2.48 -0.89
C ASP A 141 4.15 -2.58 0.63
N LEU A 142 3.47 -1.57 1.20
CA LEU A 142 3.18 -1.38 2.62
C LEU A 142 1.69 -1.11 2.86
N ALA A 143 1.09 -1.79 3.84
CA ALA A 143 -0.25 -1.46 4.31
C ALA A 143 -0.31 -1.38 5.83
N PHE A 144 -0.98 -0.37 6.39
CA PHE A 144 -1.17 -0.29 7.85
C PHE A 144 -2.41 -1.07 8.29
N ILE A 145 -2.21 -2.08 9.13
CA ILE A 145 -3.26 -3.02 9.53
C ILE A 145 -3.21 -3.23 11.04
N ASN A 146 -4.28 -2.82 11.73
CA ASN A 146 -4.46 -3.02 13.18
C ASN A 146 -3.25 -2.60 14.04
N GLY A 147 -2.59 -1.48 13.71
CA GLY A 147 -1.47 -0.97 14.49
C GLY A 147 -0.09 -1.43 14.00
N ARG A 148 0.00 -2.19 12.91
CA ARG A 148 1.26 -2.74 12.38
C ARG A 148 1.37 -2.51 10.88
N LEU A 149 2.59 -2.45 10.37
CA LEU A 149 2.85 -2.46 8.94
C LEU A 149 2.77 -3.90 8.44
N MET A 150 2.05 -4.12 7.35
CA MET A 150 2.25 -5.28 6.48
C MET A 150 3.19 -4.88 5.37
N VAL A 151 4.09 -5.79 5.00
CA VAL A 151 5.10 -5.56 3.97
C VAL A 151 5.13 -6.76 3.04
N SER A 152 5.02 -6.55 1.74
CA SER A 152 5.18 -7.62 0.76
C SER A 152 6.65 -7.84 0.41
N SER A 153 7.02 -9.09 0.16
CA SER A 153 8.33 -9.48 -0.37
C SER A 153 8.13 -10.31 -1.63
N THR A 154 8.38 -9.66 -2.76
CA THR A 154 8.13 -10.19 -4.09
C THR A 154 9.12 -11.30 -4.47
N ASP A 155 10.30 -11.31 -3.87
CA ASP A 155 11.36 -12.31 -4.10
C ASP A 155 11.24 -13.56 -3.21
N THR A 156 10.63 -13.44 -2.03
CA THR A 156 10.51 -14.57 -1.08
C THR A 156 9.12 -15.21 -1.05
N ASP A 157 8.17 -14.71 -1.85
CA ASP A 157 6.77 -15.17 -1.88
C ASP A 157 6.06 -15.04 -0.53
N GLN A 158 6.35 -13.96 0.22
CA GLN A 158 5.91 -13.79 1.61
C GLN A 158 5.37 -12.39 1.90
N ILE A 159 4.57 -12.28 2.96
CA ILE A 159 4.11 -11.02 3.56
C ILE A 159 4.56 -11.01 5.02
N PHE A 160 5.02 -9.86 5.52
CA PHE A 160 5.52 -9.68 6.87
C PHE A 160 4.72 -8.66 7.65
N TYR A 161 4.50 -8.93 8.93
CA TYR A 161 4.22 -7.90 9.91
C TYR A 161 5.54 -7.24 10.30
N VAL A 162 5.61 -5.92 10.29
CA VAL A 162 6.79 -5.14 10.68
C VAL A 162 6.39 -4.09 11.71
N ASP A 163 7.22 -3.94 12.74
CA ASP A 163 7.13 -2.95 13.80
C ASP A 163 8.47 -2.20 13.88
N THR A 164 8.45 -0.93 13.45
CA THR A 164 9.62 -0.05 13.39
C THR A 164 10.07 0.43 14.77
N GLU A 165 9.19 0.40 15.76
CA GLU A 165 9.42 0.90 17.11
C GLU A 165 10.12 -0.17 17.93
N SER A 166 9.62 -1.41 17.90
CA SER A 166 10.27 -2.56 18.54
C SER A 166 11.36 -3.19 17.67
N LYS A 167 11.54 -2.73 16.43
CA LYS A 167 12.49 -3.26 15.44
C LYS A 167 12.33 -4.75 15.22
N SER A 168 11.09 -5.20 15.07
CA SER A 168 10.77 -6.62 14.95
C SER A 168 9.89 -6.89 13.74
N TYR A 169 10.00 -8.09 13.20
CA TYR A 169 9.15 -8.56 12.13
C TYR A 169 8.79 -10.03 12.30
N GLY A 170 7.74 -10.46 11.59
CA GLY A 170 7.31 -11.85 11.55
C GLY A 170 6.47 -12.13 10.32
N GLU A 171 6.56 -13.33 9.79
CA GLU A 171 5.83 -13.74 8.60
C GLU A 171 4.33 -13.91 8.85
N LEU A 172 3.51 -13.40 7.94
CA LEU A 172 2.13 -13.83 7.76
C LEU A 172 2.11 -15.14 6.95
N VAL A 173 2.24 -16.26 7.65
CA VAL A 173 2.12 -17.58 7.00
C VAL A 173 0.68 -17.80 6.55
N THR A 174 0.46 -17.94 5.25
CA THR A 174 -0.85 -18.23 4.64
C THR A 174 -1.12 -19.73 4.55
N LYS A 175 -2.39 -20.13 4.51
CA LYS A 175 -2.79 -21.55 4.35
C LYS A 175 -2.59 -22.06 2.92
N GLN A 176 -2.69 -21.17 1.95
CA GLN A 176 -2.43 -21.42 0.54
C GLN A 176 -1.28 -20.54 0.10
N PRO A 177 -0.42 -21.00 -0.82
CA PRO A 177 0.73 -20.22 -1.26
C PRO A 177 0.28 -18.94 -1.98
N ILE A 178 1.00 -17.87 -1.69
CA ILE A 178 1.04 -16.65 -2.48
C ILE A 178 2.30 -16.67 -3.32
N HIS A 179 2.32 -15.95 -4.43
CA HIS A 179 3.43 -15.93 -5.37
C HIS A 179 3.73 -14.49 -5.73
N LYS A 180 4.93 -14.02 -5.43
CA LYS A 180 5.41 -12.68 -5.74
C LYS A 180 4.40 -11.60 -5.33
N PRO A 181 3.94 -11.60 -4.06
CA PRO A 181 3.02 -10.57 -3.58
C PRO A 181 3.67 -9.21 -3.77
N ASN A 182 2.97 -8.26 -4.38
CA ASN A 182 3.48 -6.93 -4.70
C ASN A 182 2.63 -5.87 -3.99
N GLY A 183 1.55 -5.37 -4.60
CA GLY A 183 0.63 -4.43 -3.97
C GLY A 183 -0.24 -5.03 -2.86
N LEU A 184 -0.50 -4.22 -1.83
CA LEU A 184 -1.26 -4.53 -0.63
C LEU A 184 -2.33 -3.45 -0.37
N ALA A 185 -3.56 -3.87 -0.03
CA ALA A 185 -4.59 -2.95 0.42
C ALA A 185 -5.39 -3.53 1.59
N TRP A 186 -5.84 -2.70 2.53
CA TRP A 186 -6.62 -3.14 3.69
C TRP A 186 -8.11 -2.85 3.53
N ASP A 187 -8.95 -3.88 3.76
CA ASP A 187 -10.39 -3.71 3.96
C ASP A 187 -10.70 -3.75 5.48
N PRO A 188 -10.93 -2.60 6.13
CA PRO A 188 -11.23 -2.57 7.56
C PRO A 188 -12.61 -3.16 7.92
N GLU A 189 -13.56 -3.16 6.97
CA GLU A 189 -14.91 -3.69 7.20
C GLU A 189 -14.88 -5.21 7.21
N ARG A 190 -14.27 -5.82 6.16
CA ARG A 190 -14.15 -7.28 6.05
C ARG A 190 -12.97 -7.85 6.83
N LYS A 191 -12.04 -6.99 7.27
CA LYS A 191 -10.80 -7.35 7.96
C LYS A 191 -9.94 -8.30 7.13
N VAL A 192 -9.78 -7.99 5.84
CA VAL A 192 -8.92 -8.76 4.92
C VAL A 192 -7.88 -7.87 4.26
N ILE A 193 -6.73 -8.45 3.99
CA ILE A 193 -5.67 -7.85 3.17
C ILE A 193 -5.95 -8.26 1.73
N TYR A 194 -6.12 -7.31 0.85
CA TYR A 194 -6.07 -7.55 -0.58
C TYR A 194 -4.61 -7.55 -1.04
N VAL A 195 -4.29 -8.48 -1.93
CA VAL A 195 -2.94 -8.70 -2.44
C VAL A 195 -3.03 -8.86 -3.95
N CYS A 196 -2.14 -8.22 -4.69
CA CYS A 196 -1.92 -8.55 -6.08
C CYS A 196 -0.52 -9.13 -6.29
N GLU A 197 -0.40 -9.97 -7.30
CA GLU A 197 0.84 -10.72 -7.55
C GLU A 197 1.51 -10.26 -8.84
N TYR A 198 2.81 -10.00 -8.75
CA TYR A 198 3.66 -9.67 -9.88
C TYR A 198 4.34 -10.94 -10.40
N ALA A 199 3.56 -11.79 -11.06
CA ALA A 199 4.02 -13.11 -11.48
C ALA A 199 3.83 -13.37 -12.98
N THR A 200 4.76 -14.14 -13.52
CA THR A 200 4.67 -14.77 -14.83
C THR A 200 4.82 -16.29 -14.70
N ASP A 201 4.27 -17.04 -15.65
CA ASP A 201 4.57 -18.48 -15.77
C ASP A 201 5.98 -18.72 -16.33
N GLU A 202 6.36 -19.98 -16.45
CA GLU A 202 7.68 -20.40 -16.98
C GLU A 202 7.95 -19.92 -18.42
N LYS A 203 6.91 -19.51 -19.15
CA LYS A 203 7.01 -18.99 -20.52
C LYS A 203 6.97 -17.46 -20.56
N GLY A 204 6.98 -16.80 -19.41
CA GLY A 204 6.90 -15.34 -19.30
C GLY A 204 5.49 -14.79 -19.52
N LYS A 205 4.45 -15.63 -19.54
CA LYS A 205 3.06 -15.15 -19.66
C LYS A 205 2.57 -14.65 -18.29
N PRO A 206 1.86 -13.51 -18.22
CA PRO A 206 1.28 -13.02 -16.97
C PRO A 206 0.44 -14.09 -16.25
N SER A 207 0.73 -14.32 -14.97
CA SER A 207 0.14 -15.38 -14.13
C SER A 207 -0.26 -14.90 -12.73
N GLY A 208 -0.05 -13.62 -12.42
CA GLY A 208 -0.42 -13.00 -11.16
C GLY A 208 -1.92 -13.03 -10.90
N ARG A 209 -2.28 -13.21 -9.63
CA ARG A 209 -3.65 -13.25 -9.12
C ARG A 209 -4.00 -11.97 -8.36
N LEU A 210 -5.30 -11.71 -8.24
CA LEU A 210 -5.86 -10.81 -7.23
C LEU A 210 -6.45 -11.66 -6.11
N LEU A 211 -6.00 -11.43 -4.88
CA LEU A 211 -6.29 -12.25 -3.72
C LEU A 211 -6.87 -11.42 -2.58
N SER A 212 -7.64 -12.08 -1.70
CA SER A 212 -7.87 -11.62 -0.34
C SER A 212 -7.31 -12.62 0.66
N VAL A 213 -6.59 -12.12 1.66
CA VAL A 213 -5.96 -12.88 2.74
C VAL A 213 -6.60 -12.44 4.06
N ASN A 214 -7.14 -13.38 4.81
CA ASN A 214 -7.57 -13.10 6.19
C ASN A 214 -6.35 -13.22 7.13
N PRO A 215 -5.91 -12.14 7.80
CA PRO A 215 -4.69 -12.17 8.61
C PRO A 215 -4.79 -13.06 9.85
N ILE A 216 -6.00 -13.43 10.28
CA ILE A 216 -6.24 -14.27 11.47
C ILE A 216 -6.43 -15.73 11.08
N SER A 217 -7.38 -16.03 10.19
CA SER A 217 -7.66 -17.41 9.76
C SER A 217 -6.64 -17.95 8.75
N ARG A 218 -5.83 -17.06 8.17
CA ARG A 218 -4.79 -17.32 7.16
C ARG A 218 -5.33 -17.86 5.83
N GLU A 219 -6.65 -17.81 5.64
CA GLU A 219 -7.29 -18.22 4.40
C GLU A 219 -6.98 -17.24 3.28
N VAL A 220 -6.66 -17.77 2.11
CA VAL A 220 -6.45 -17.04 0.86
C VAL A 220 -7.62 -17.35 -0.07
N THR A 221 -8.21 -16.31 -0.65
CA THR A 221 -9.30 -16.42 -1.63
C THR A 221 -8.92 -15.68 -2.90
N GLU A 222 -9.07 -16.33 -4.04
CA GLU A 222 -8.89 -15.69 -5.35
C GLU A 222 -10.13 -14.88 -5.73
N LEU A 223 -9.92 -13.64 -6.16
CA LEU A 223 -10.98 -12.66 -6.42
C LEU A 223 -11.36 -12.56 -7.90
N SER A 224 -10.48 -13.02 -8.79
CA SER A 224 -10.70 -12.99 -10.23
C SER A 224 -9.97 -14.14 -10.92
N ARG A 225 -10.58 -14.68 -11.98
CA ARG A 225 -9.94 -15.66 -12.86
C ARG A 225 -9.03 -15.00 -13.91
N GLU A 226 -9.08 -13.69 -14.05
CA GLU A 226 -8.14 -12.94 -14.88
C GLU A 226 -6.72 -13.10 -14.30
N ARG A 227 -5.74 -13.04 -15.19
CA ARG A 227 -4.32 -13.09 -14.84
C ARG A 227 -3.64 -11.88 -15.44
N GLY A 228 -2.68 -11.34 -14.70
CA GLY A 228 -1.90 -10.19 -15.12
C GLY A 228 -0.54 -10.20 -14.47
N GLN A 229 0.18 -9.10 -14.64
CA GLN A 229 1.44 -8.87 -13.95
C GLN A 229 1.20 -7.65 -13.07
N TYR A 230 0.50 -7.89 -11.97
CA TYR A 230 -0.11 -6.82 -11.17
C TYR A 230 0.91 -6.24 -10.21
N ASP A 231 0.89 -4.92 -10.05
CA ASP A 231 1.88 -4.20 -9.24
C ASP A 231 1.21 -3.42 -8.11
N GLY A 232 0.70 -2.23 -8.37
CA GLY A 232 0.02 -1.38 -7.39
C GLY A 232 -1.42 -1.80 -7.14
N LEU A 233 -1.90 -1.56 -5.91
CA LEU A 233 -3.23 -1.98 -5.48
C LEU A 233 -3.86 -0.97 -4.51
N ALA A 234 -5.12 -0.59 -4.75
CA ALA A 234 -5.88 0.23 -3.82
C ALA A 234 -7.30 -0.31 -3.64
N TYR A 235 -7.85 -0.15 -2.43
CA TYR A 235 -9.23 -0.51 -2.11
C TYR A 235 -10.07 0.74 -1.85
N ARG A 236 -11.27 0.82 -2.46
CA ARG A 236 -12.27 1.85 -2.16
C ARG A 236 -13.67 1.39 -2.51
N ASP A 237 -14.62 1.61 -1.59
CA ASP A 237 -16.06 1.43 -1.80
C ASP A 237 -16.45 0.08 -2.44
N GLY A 238 -15.90 -1.02 -1.91
CA GLY A 238 -16.20 -2.37 -2.41
C GLY A 238 -15.59 -2.70 -3.77
N ALA A 239 -14.61 -1.93 -4.23
CA ALA A 239 -13.86 -2.19 -5.44
C ALA A 239 -12.35 -2.18 -5.19
N LEU A 240 -11.64 -3.04 -5.93
CA LEU A 240 -10.19 -3.00 -6.04
C LEU A 240 -9.79 -2.24 -7.29
N TYR A 241 -8.83 -1.36 -7.15
CA TYR A 241 -8.12 -0.72 -8.24
C TYR A 241 -6.75 -1.36 -8.29
N TYR A 242 -6.26 -1.68 -9.48
CA TYR A 242 -4.98 -2.37 -9.65
C TYR A 242 -4.27 -1.92 -10.93
N SER A 243 -2.95 -1.81 -10.88
CA SER A 243 -2.13 -1.63 -12.08
C SER A 243 -1.71 -2.98 -12.65
N ASP A 244 -1.44 -3.02 -13.95
CA ASP A 244 -1.12 -4.26 -14.67
C ASP A 244 -0.04 -4.01 -15.72
N TRP A 245 1.13 -4.62 -15.51
CA TRP A 245 2.31 -4.51 -16.37
C TRP A 245 2.32 -5.50 -17.54
N SER A 246 1.27 -6.30 -17.71
CA SER A 246 1.23 -7.26 -18.81
C SER A 246 1.34 -6.59 -20.17
N GLN A 247 2.34 -7.01 -20.94
CA GLN A 247 2.67 -6.52 -22.28
C GLN A 247 1.64 -7.00 -23.31
N ASP A 248 0.48 -6.33 -23.38
CA ASP A 248 -0.53 -6.52 -24.43
C ASP A 248 -1.22 -5.18 -24.75
N LYS A 249 -0.50 -4.19 -25.29
CA LYS A 249 -1.05 -2.92 -25.82
C LYS A 249 -2.25 -2.36 -25.02
N LYS A 250 -2.16 -2.32 -23.68
CA LYS A 250 -3.23 -1.81 -22.83
C LYS A 250 -3.05 -0.30 -22.71
N PRO A 251 -3.96 0.53 -23.24
CA PRO A 251 -3.91 1.98 -23.04
C PRO A 251 -4.35 2.38 -21.62
N GLU A 252 -4.57 1.43 -20.71
CA GLU A 252 -5.25 1.61 -19.43
C GLU A 252 -4.35 1.04 -18.33
N ALA A 253 -3.46 1.87 -17.79
CA ALA A 253 -2.47 1.43 -16.80
C ALA A 253 -3.10 0.95 -15.48
N ILE A 254 -4.32 1.42 -15.16
CA ILE A 254 -5.03 1.09 -13.92
C ILE A 254 -6.47 0.68 -14.24
N ARG A 255 -6.89 -0.45 -13.66
CA ARG A 255 -8.21 -1.05 -13.80
C ARG A 255 -8.93 -1.08 -12.46
N ARG A 256 -10.24 -1.26 -12.48
CA ARG A 256 -11.14 -1.38 -11.32
C ARG A 256 -11.89 -2.71 -11.40
N LEU A 257 -11.71 -3.57 -10.41
CA LEU A 257 -12.49 -4.78 -10.15
C LEU A 257 -13.60 -4.46 -9.14
N ASP A 258 -14.85 -4.63 -9.55
CA ASP A 258 -16.00 -4.58 -8.66
C ASP A 258 -16.12 -5.91 -7.87
N LEU A 259 -15.93 -5.88 -6.54
CA LEU A 259 -15.85 -7.11 -5.74
C LEU A 259 -17.19 -7.82 -5.58
N LYS A 260 -18.31 -7.13 -5.84
CA LYS A 260 -19.65 -7.74 -5.77
C LYS A 260 -19.96 -8.52 -7.04
N THR A 261 -19.58 -7.99 -8.20
CA THR A 261 -19.92 -8.56 -9.50
C THR A 261 -18.77 -9.35 -10.14
N GLY A 262 -17.54 -9.19 -9.65
CA GLY A 262 -16.33 -9.78 -10.21
C GLY A 262 -15.93 -9.19 -11.57
N ARG A 263 -16.46 -8.01 -11.93
CA ARG A 263 -16.22 -7.39 -13.24
C ARG A 263 -15.11 -6.35 -13.19
N SER A 264 -14.15 -6.48 -14.09
CA SER A 264 -13.07 -5.51 -14.30
C SER A 264 -13.44 -4.47 -15.37
N ALA A 265 -13.07 -3.21 -15.14
CA ALA A 265 -13.21 -2.12 -16.11
C ALA A 265 -12.02 -1.16 -16.02
N PRO A 266 -11.75 -0.34 -17.04
CA PRO A 266 -10.72 0.71 -16.97
C PRO A 266 -11.03 1.73 -15.87
N ALA A 267 -10.00 2.22 -15.16
CA ALA A 267 -10.14 3.26 -14.14
C ALA A 267 -9.46 4.59 -14.52
N ALA A 268 -8.33 4.50 -15.20
CA ALA A 268 -7.57 5.64 -15.72
C ALA A 268 -7.90 5.94 -17.19
N THR A 269 -7.76 7.21 -17.61
CA THR A 269 -8.15 7.68 -18.95
C THR A 269 -7.04 7.66 -20.00
N GLY A 270 -5.90 7.04 -19.71
CA GLY A 270 -4.77 7.01 -20.65
C GLY A 270 -3.65 6.07 -20.21
N PRO A 271 -2.68 5.81 -21.12
CA PRO A 271 -1.53 5.00 -20.81
C PRO A 271 -0.64 5.72 -19.80
N ILE A 272 0.00 4.94 -18.94
CA ILE A 272 1.06 5.37 -18.05
C ILE A 272 2.10 4.27 -18.14
N GLU A 273 3.31 4.58 -18.60
CA GLU A 273 4.36 3.57 -18.74
C GLU A 273 5.04 3.29 -17.40
N GLY A 274 4.94 2.05 -16.94
CA GLY A 274 5.57 1.59 -15.70
C GLY A 274 4.86 2.09 -14.44
N THR A 275 3.54 1.88 -14.34
CA THR A 275 2.76 2.18 -13.13
C THR A 275 2.98 1.12 -12.06
N ALA A 276 4.05 1.29 -11.29
CA ALA A 276 4.36 0.41 -10.16
C ALA A 276 3.35 0.55 -9.02
N ASP A 277 2.89 1.78 -8.75
CA ASP A 277 1.96 2.07 -7.66
C ASP A 277 0.96 3.19 -8.03
N PHE A 278 0.01 3.50 -7.17
CA PHE A 278 -0.87 4.67 -7.23
C PHE A 278 -1.71 4.84 -5.96
N ILE A 279 -2.19 6.05 -5.71
CA ILE A 279 -3.21 6.34 -4.69
C ILE A 279 -4.51 6.84 -5.32
N LEU A 280 -5.62 6.58 -4.61
CA LEU A 280 -6.93 7.15 -4.90
C LEU A 280 -7.13 8.41 -4.07
N TYR A 281 -6.82 9.56 -4.66
CA TYR A 281 -6.89 10.86 -4.02
C TYR A 281 -8.23 11.54 -4.37
N GLY A 282 -9.26 11.36 -3.55
CA GLY A 282 -10.61 11.85 -3.85
C GLY A 282 -11.12 11.34 -5.21
N PRO A 283 -11.56 12.21 -6.14
CA PRO A 283 -11.97 11.79 -7.48
C PRO A 283 -10.80 11.53 -8.43
N MET A 284 -9.55 11.66 -7.97
CA MET A 284 -8.33 11.56 -8.77
C MET A 284 -7.56 10.28 -8.46
N ILE A 285 -6.80 9.81 -9.44
CA ILE A 285 -5.68 8.89 -9.30
C ILE A 285 -4.42 9.72 -9.35
N VAL A 286 -3.49 9.44 -8.44
CA VAL A 286 -2.10 9.91 -8.51
C VAL A 286 -1.23 8.68 -8.71
N ALA A 287 -0.48 8.63 -9.80
CA ALA A 287 0.22 7.43 -10.23
C ALA A 287 1.60 7.77 -10.82
N PRO A 288 2.69 7.15 -10.34
CA PRO A 288 3.98 7.18 -11.02
C PRO A 288 3.90 6.50 -12.39
N GLY A 289 4.59 7.10 -13.36
CA GLY A 289 5.03 6.46 -14.59
C GLY A 289 6.54 6.34 -14.55
N MET A 290 7.03 5.22 -14.03
CA MET A 290 8.47 4.98 -13.80
C MET A 290 9.28 5.21 -15.07
N THR A 291 8.87 4.63 -16.19
CA THR A 291 9.60 4.70 -17.45
C THR A 291 9.61 6.11 -18.03
N GLU A 292 8.55 6.88 -17.77
CA GLU A 292 8.39 8.25 -18.26
C GLU A 292 9.04 9.30 -17.35
N LYS A 293 9.51 8.91 -16.16
CA LYS A 293 10.06 9.80 -15.13
C LYS A 293 9.04 10.88 -14.70
N LYS A 294 7.80 10.48 -14.48
CA LYS A 294 6.67 11.39 -14.19
C LYS A 294 5.75 10.87 -13.11
N ILE A 295 5.06 11.78 -12.44
CA ILE A 295 3.85 11.51 -11.66
C ILE A 295 2.65 12.07 -12.41
N HIS A 296 1.62 11.25 -12.60
CA HIS A 296 0.38 11.61 -13.25
C HIS A 296 -0.73 11.84 -12.23
N ILE A 297 -1.50 12.90 -12.41
CA ILE A 297 -2.70 13.22 -11.64
C ILE A 297 -3.88 13.27 -12.61
N MET A 298 -4.84 12.36 -12.49
CA MET A 298 -5.92 12.20 -13.47
C MET A 298 -7.25 11.78 -12.84
N PRO A 299 -8.40 12.13 -13.44
CA PRO A 299 -9.70 11.75 -12.89
C PRO A 299 -9.94 10.25 -12.99
N ILE A 300 -10.63 9.71 -11.98
CA ILE A 300 -11.15 8.35 -11.97
C ILE A 300 -12.36 8.31 -12.91
N GLY A 301 -12.32 7.44 -13.92
CA GLY A 301 -13.45 7.24 -14.82
C GLY A 301 -13.80 8.48 -15.65
N GLY A 302 -12.86 9.00 -16.43
CA GLY A 302 -13.17 10.01 -17.45
C GLY A 302 -13.57 9.39 -18.79
N LYS A 303 -14.34 10.14 -19.59
CA LYS A 303 -14.65 9.77 -20.98
C LYS A 303 -13.38 9.91 -21.83
N LYS A 304 -13.15 8.94 -22.73
CA LYS A 304 -12.19 9.04 -23.83
C LYS A 304 -12.43 10.29 -24.67
#